data_AF-A0A1B6EWL9-F1
#
_entry.id   AF-A0A1B6EWL9-F1
#
_cell.length_a   1.000
_cell.length_b   1.000
_cell.length_c   1.000
_cell.angle_alpha   90.00
_cell.angle_beta   90.00
_cell.angle_gamma   90.00
#
_symmetry.space_group_name_H-M   'P 1'
#
loop_
_entity.id
_entity.type
_entity.pdbx_description
1 polymer ?
#
loop_
_entity_poly.entity_id
_entity_poly.type
_entity_poly.pdbx_seq_one_letter_code
_entity_poly.pdbx_strand_id
1 'polypeptide(L)'
;CVQVRTVENSDHGTMSANKQKVSAEWKKRVKSEYMRLRQIKRHKRADEVKVAWNNNQAKMEDLLVEEQKKWLNSKAIWVHQKEPPSHVSCMKKAEVSRSDGQTLSVPIKVINAVTPIPTMYTWAPIQQNFMVEDETVLHNIPYMGDEILDGDGTFIEELIKNYDGKVHGEREAGFIDDSIFVELVNALVHFQVKDQEEAEASSDSAKAVPGPSTPQKSTNKTSDKPFPAPVIFQAISAMFPDKGKPEELREKYRE
;
A
#
# COMPACT_ATOMS: atom_id res chain seq x y z
N CYS A 1 -16.50 64.80 25.05
CA CYS A 1 -17.80 64.11 25.16
C CYS A 1 -18.01 63.34 23.88
N VAL A 2 -18.01 62.01 23.83
CA VAL A 2 -18.72 61.07 24.70
C VAL A 2 -17.84 59.85 24.96
N GLN A 3 -17.88 59.38 26.21
CA GLN A 3 -17.09 58.30 26.76
C GLN A 3 -18.00 57.05 26.76
N VAL A 4 -17.58 55.97 26.09
CA VAL A 4 -18.24 54.66 26.23
C VAL A 4 -17.18 53.65 26.61
N ARG A 5 -17.28 53.20 27.86
CA ARG A 5 -16.51 52.10 28.45
C ARG A 5 -17.11 50.77 27.99
N THR A 6 -16.26 49.84 27.59
CA THR A 6 -16.61 48.41 27.52
C THR A 6 -15.51 47.59 28.16
N VAL A 7 -15.75 47.32 29.44
CA VAL A 7 -15.47 46.12 30.26
C VAL A 7 -14.47 45.10 29.69
N GLU A 8 -13.35 44.96 30.38
CA GLU A 8 -12.45 43.81 30.32
C GLU A 8 -13.16 42.59 30.93
N ASN A 9 -13.35 41.54 30.14
CA ASN A 9 -13.68 40.21 30.65
C ASN A 9 -12.46 39.29 30.45
N SER A 10 -11.76 39.10 31.57
CA SER A 10 -10.90 37.95 31.85
C SER A 10 -11.73 36.67 31.90
N ASP A 11 -11.38 35.70 31.06
CA ASP A 11 -11.39 34.25 31.34
C ASP A 11 -11.62 33.50 30.03
N HIS A 12 -10.54 33.16 29.32
CA HIS A 12 -10.51 31.95 28.51
C HIS A 12 -9.27 31.16 28.94
N GLY A 13 -9.53 30.27 29.90
CA GLY A 13 -8.56 29.31 30.41
C GLY A 13 -7.90 28.57 29.26
N THR A 14 -6.58 28.67 29.22
CA THR A 14 -5.71 27.77 28.48
C THR A 14 -5.99 26.35 28.96
N MET A 15 -6.80 25.61 28.20
CA MET A 15 -6.75 24.15 28.22
C MET A 15 -5.38 23.74 27.71
N SER A 16 -4.42 23.68 28.63
CA SER A 16 -3.17 22.98 28.44
C SER A 16 -3.53 21.53 28.15
N ALA A 17 -3.58 21.17 26.87
CA ALA A 17 -3.60 19.80 26.43
C ALA A 17 -2.38 19.15 27.08
N ASN A 18 -2.63 18.39 28.14
CA ASN A 18 -1.61 17.74 28.93
C ASN A 18 -0.93 16.72 28.00
N LYS A 19 0.13 17.15 27.31
CA LYS A 19 1.02 16.29 26.56
C LYS A 19 1.77 15.46 27.60
N GLN A 20 1.10 14.46 28.16
CA GLN A 20 1.75 13.42 28.93
C GLN A 20 2.80 12.83 28.02
N LYS A 21 4.07 13.14 28.34
CA LYS A 21 5.22 12.68 27.59
C LYS A 21 5.22 11.16 27.71
N VAL A 22 4.82 10.48 26.62
CA VAL A 22 4.84 9.02 26.54
C VAL A 22 6.19 8.54 27.03
N SER A 23 6.19 7.66 28.04
CA SER A 23 7.42 7.12 28.62
C SER A 23 8.29 6.49 27.53
N ALA A 24 9.60 6.66 27.64
CA ALA A 24 10.56 6.02 26.74
C ALA A 24 10.38 4.49 26.72
N GLU A 25 9.86 3.92 27.80
CA GLU A 25 9.52 2.51 27.92
C GLU A 25 8.41 2.09 26.96
N TRP A 26 7.29 2.83 26.90
CA TRP A 26 6.19 2.56 25.97
C TRP A 26 6.64 2.65 24.51
N LYS A 27 7.52 3.59 24.17
CA LYS A 27 8.11 3.67 22.82
C LYS A 27 8.96 2.44 22.48
N LYS A 28 9.75 1.94 23.44
CA LYS A 28 10.53 0.70 23.27
C LYS A 28 9.62 -0.52 23.10
N ARG A 29 8.55 -0.64 23.88
CA ARG A 29 7.54 -1.71 23.78
C ARG A 29 6.86 -1.72 22.41
N VAL A 30 6.39 -0.56 21.93
CA VAL A 30 5.81 -0.40 20.58
C VAL A 30 6.78 -0.85 19.48
N LYS A 31 8.04 -0.38 19.53
CA LYS A 31 9.05 -0.74 18.53
C LYS A 31 9.35 -2.24 18.53
N SER A 32 9.50 -2.84 19.71
CA SER A 32 9.80 -4.27 19.86
C SER A 32 8.66 -5.13 19.32
N GLU A 33 7.42 -4.85 19.73
CA GLU A 33 6.25 -5.61 19.26
C GLU A 33 6.00 -5.43 17.77
N TYR A 34 6.14 -4.22 17.25
CA TYR A 34 6.02 -3.97 15.81
C TYR A 34 7.05 -4.80 15.01
N MET A 35 8.31 -4.83 15.44
CA MET A 35 9.34 -5.63 14.76
C MET A 35 9.07 -7.14 14.86
N ARG A 36 8.62 -7.62 16.03
CA ARG A 36 8.25 -9.02 16.25
C ARG A 36 7.07 -9.44 15.36
N LEU A 37 5.99 -8.67 15.35
CA LEU A 37 4.80 -8.92 14.53
C LEU A 37 5.15 -8.90 13.04
N ARG A 38 5.93 -7.92 12.60
CA ARG A 38 6.40 -7.82 11.22
C ARG A 38 7.22 -9.04 10.79
N GLN A 39 8.10 -9.54 11.66
CA GLN A 39 8.89 -10.73 11.38
C GLN A 39 8.02 -11.98 11.30
N ILE A 40 7.11 -12.19 12.26
CA ILE A 40 6.20 -13.34 12.26
C ILE A 40 5.31 -13.33 11.01
N LYS A 41 4.69 -12.19 10.69
CA LYS A 41 3.87 -12.06 9.47
C LYS A 41 4.67 -12.30 8.21
N ARG A 42 5.93 -11.84 8.14
CA ARG A 42 6.80 -12.11 6.99
C ARG A 42 7.02 -13.61 6.80
N HIS A 43 7.31 -14.34 7.88
CA HIS A 43 7.51 -15.80 7.81
C HIS A 43 6.23 -16.53 7.43
N LYS A 44 5.09 -16.21 8.08
CA LYS A 44 3.79 -16.79 7.77
C LYS A 44 3.39 -16.53 6.30
N ARG A 45 3.53 -15.28 5.84
CA ARG A 45 3.28 -14.89 4.44
C ARG A 45 4.20 -15.64 3.48
N ALA A 46 5.48 -15.87 3.83
CA ALA A 46 6.39 -16.62 2.97
C ALA A 46 5.90 -18.06 2.76
N ASP A 47 5.37 -18.71 3.80
CA ASP A 47 4.84 -20.06 3.67
C ASP A 47 3.50 -20.10 2.94
N GLU A 48 2.60 -19.14 3.20
CA GLU A 48 1.35 -18.97 2.43
C GLU A 48 1.63 -18.72 0.95
N VAL A 49 2.60 -17.87 0.62
CA VAL A 49 3.02 -17.58 -0.76
C VAL A 49 3.60 -18.82 -1.42
N LYS A 50 4.40 -19.64 -0.72
CA LYS A 50 4.89 -20.91 -1.28
C LYS A 50 3.75 -21.86 -1.62
N VAL A 51 2.77 -22.01 -0.72
CA VAL A 51 1.60 -22.87 -0.98
C VAL A 51 0.78 -22.33 -2.15
N ALA A 52 0.50 -21.03 -2.17
CA ALA A 52 -0.21 -20.37 -3.25
C ALA A 52 0.53 -20.50 -4.59
N TRP A 53 1.86 -20.37 -4.59
CA TRP A 53 2.71 -20.58 -5.76
C TRP A 53 2.58 -22.00 -6.30
N ASN A 54 2.72 -23.02 -5.45
CA ASN A 54 2.62 -24.42 -5.85
C ASN A 54 1.22 -24.74 -6.42
N ASN A 55 0.17 -24.22 -5.79
CA ASN A 55 -1.20 -24.37 -6.29
C ASN A 55 -1.40 -23.65 -7.63
N ASN A 56 -0.81 -22.46 -7.80
CA ASN A 56 -0.86 -21.73 -9.07
C ASN A 56 -0.09 -22.48 -10.16
N GLN A 57 1.08 -23.04 -9.84
CA GLN A 57 1.88 -23.83 -10.76
C GLN A 57 1.11 -25.05 -11.25
N ALA A 58 0.45 -25.79 -10.36
CA ALA A 58 -0.41 -26.93 -10.75
C ALA A 58 -1.54 -26.49 -11.68
N LYS A 59 -2.23 -25.38 -11.36
CA LYS A 59 -3.28 -24.82 -12.24
C LYS A 59 -2.74 -24.41 -13.61
N MET A 60 -1.57 -23.80 -13.66
CA MET A 60 -0.93 -23.40 -14.91
C MET A 60 -0.51 -24.63 -15.73
N GLU A 61 -0.03 -25.69 -15.08
CA GLU A 61 0.30 -26.96 -15.72
C GLU A 61 -0.94 -27.60 -16.35
N ASP A 62 -2.06 -27.66 -15.62
CA ASP A 62 -3.33 -28.18 -16.13
C ASP A 62 -3.83 -27.37 -17.34
N LEU A 63 -3.78 -26.03 -17.26
CA LEU A 63 -4.14 -25.14 -18.37
C LEU A 63 -3.23 -25.35 -19.59
N LEU A 64 -1.92 -25.51 -19.39
CA LEU A 64 -0.97 -25.77 -20.46
C LEU A 64 -1.21 -27.12 -21.13
N VAL A 65 -1.56 -28.16 -20.36
CA VAL A 65 -1.93 -29.47 -20.91
C VAL A 65 -3.18 -29.35 -21.78
N GLU A 66 -4.19 -28.60 -21.33
CA GLU A 66 -5.41 -28.37 -22.11
C GLU A 66 -5.14 -27.58 -23.40
N GLU A 67 -4.36 -26.49 -23.32
CA GLU A 67 -3.97 -25.69 -24.48
C GLU A 67 -3.11 -26.49 -25.46
N GLN A 68 -2.17 -27.31 -24.97
CA GLN A 68 -1.38 -28.20 -25.81
C GLN A 68 -2.26 -29.21 -26.54
N LYS A 69 -3.27 -29.76 -25.87
CA LYS A 69 -4.26 -30.65 -26.51
C LYS A 69 -5.05 -29.93 -27.58
N LYS A 70 -5.51 -28.69 -27.34
CA LYS A 70 -6.19 -27.86 -28.35
C LYS A 70 -5.27 -27.57 -29.54
N TRP A 71 -4.01 -27.26 -29.29
CA TRP A 71 -3.01 -26.98 -30.31
C TRP A 71 -2.72 -28.22 -31.18
N LEU A 72 -2.52 -29.40 -30.57
CA LEU A 72 -2.31 -30.66 -31.29
C LEU A 72 -3.54 -31.07 -32.12
N ASN A 73 -4.74 -30.72 -31.68
CA ASN A 73 -5.98 -30.93 -32.43
C ASN A 73 -6.21 -29.87 -33.52
N SER A 74 -5.46 -28.78 -33.51
CA SER A 74 -5.56 -27.73 -34.50
C SER A 74 -4.94 -28.19 -35.83
N LYS A 75 -5.59 -27.83 -36.93
CA LYS A 75 -5.06 -28.04 -38.28
C LYS A 75 -4.19 -26.87 -38.77
N ALA A 76 -3.90 -25.91 -37.88
CA ALA A 76 -3.08 -24.77 -38.21
C ALA A 76 -1.66 -25.23 -38.57
N ILE A 77 -1.19 -24.83 -39.74
CA ILE A 77 0.17 -25.08 -40.20
C ILE A 77 0.88 -23.76 -40.44
N TRP A 78 2.13 -23.68 -40.02
CA TRP A 78 2.99 -22.58 -40.44
C TRP A 78 3.49 -22.88 -41.86
N VAL A 79 3.12 -22.03 -42.81
CA VAL A 79 3.50 -22.19 -44.22
C VAL A 79 4.60 -21.19 -44.55
N HIS A 80 5.76 -21.71 -44.94
CA HIS A 80 6.81 -20.93 -45.57
C HIS A 80 6.65 -20.98 -47.09
N GLN A 81 6.45 -19.83 -47.72
CA GLN A 81 6.48 -19.74 -49.19
C GLN A 81 7.92 -19.95 -49.66
N LYS A 82 8.23 -21.15 -50.15
CA LYS A 82 9.56 -21.53 -50.67
C LYS A 82 9.85 -20.91 -52.03
N GLU A 83 8.81 -20.70 -52.84
CA GLU A 83 8.96 -20.14 -54.19
C GLU A 83 8.69 -18.63 -54.19
N PRO A 84 9.64 -17.82 -54.68
CA PRO A 84 9.43 -16.39 -54.79
C PRO A 84 8.40 -16.07 -55.90
N PRO A 85 7.67 -14.96 -55.80
CA PRO A 85 6.74 -14.52 -56.84
C PRO A 85 7.44 -14.33 -58.20
N SER A 86 6.72 -14.50 -59.31
CA SER A 86 7.25 -14.33 -60.67
C SER A 86 7.89 -12.96 -60.94
N HIS A 87 7.45 -11.93 -60.22
CA HIS A 87 7.94 -10.55 -60.32
C HIS A 87 9.04 -10.21 -59.29
N VAL A 88 9.66 -11.21 -58.63
CA VAL A 88 10.66 -10.99 -57.57
C VAL A 88 11.85 -10.12 -58.01
N SER A 89 12.18 -10.12 -59.31
CA SER A 89 13.28 -9.31 -59.88
C SER A 89 13.06 -7.80 -59.74
N CYS A 90 11.80 -7.34 -59.71
CA CYS A 90 11.46 -5.92 -59.54
C CYS A 90 11.02 -5.57 -58.11
N MET A 91 11.05 -6.53 -57.18
CA MET A 91 10.71 -6.29 -55.77
C MET A 91 11.91 -5.69 -55.03
N LYS A 92 11.61 -4.78 -54.07
CA LYS A 92 12.62 -4.37 -53.09
C LYS A 92 13.02 -5.58 -52.23
N LYS A 93 14.28 -5.61 -51.80
CA LYS A 93 14.80 -6.66 -50.92
C LYS A 93 15.19 -6.07 -49.57
N ALA A 94 14.92 -6.83 -48.51
CA ALA A 94 15.43 -6.57 -47.18
C ALA A 94 16.68 -7.43 -46.97
N GLU A 95 17.71 -6.84 -46.38
CA GLU A 95 18.98 -7.51 -46.13
C GLU A 95 19.25 -7.52 -44.63
N VAL A 96 19.63 -8.70 -44.13
CA VAL A 96 20.03 -8.88 -42.73
C VAL A 96 21.43 -9.47 -42.73
N SER A 97 22.37 -8.72 -42.16
CA SER A 97 23.73 -9.19 -41.94
C SER A 97 23.79 -9.99 -40.64
N ARG A 98 24.18 -11.25 -40.75
CA ARG A 98 24.41 -12.12 -39.60
C ARG A 98 25.80 -11.85 -39.01
N SER A 99 25.97 -12.17 -37.74
CA SER A 99 27.22 -11.95 -36.99
C SER A 99 28.44 -12.69 -37.55
N ASP A 100 28.25 -13.68 -38.41
CA ASP A 100 29.32 -14.42 -39.10
C ASP A 100 29.69 -13.84 -40.46
N GLY A 101 29.19 -12.65 -40.79
CA GLY A 101 29.48 -11.94 -42.04
C GLY A 101 28.65 -12.40 -43.25
N GLN A 102 27.76 -13.38 -43.09
CA GLN A 102 26.82 -13.74 -44.14
C GLN A 102 25.67 -12.74 -44.20
N THR A 103 25.27 -12.35 -45.41
CA THR A 103 24.10 -11.48 -45.62
C THR A 103 22.96 -12.30 -46.22
N LEU A 104 21.80 -12.28 -45.57
CA LEU A 104 20.57 -12.89 -46.07
C LEU A 104 19.74 -11.80 -46.75
N SER A 105 19.28 -12.07 -47.97
CA SER A 105 18.47 -11.12 -48.76
C SER A 105 17.12 -11.76 -49.12
N VAL A 106 16.02 -11.10 -48.77
CA VAL A 106 14.64 -11.60 -49.01
C VAL A 106 13.76 -10.51 -49.62
N PRO A 107 12.82 -10.84 -50.52
CA PRO A 107 11.92 -9.84 -51.10
C PRO A 107 10.95 -9.26 -50.07
N ILE A 108 10.72 -7.95 -50.14
CA ILE A 108 9.80 -7.22 -49.26
C ILE A 108 8.37 -7.35 -49.80
N LYS A 109 7.48 -7.90 -48.98
CA LYS A 109 6.03 -7.90 -49.25
C LYS A 109 5.41 -6.64 -48.68
N VAL A 110 4.93 -5.77 -49.56
CA VAL A 110 4.22 -4.54 -49.14
C VAL A 110 2.84 -4.91 -48.63
N ILE A 111 2.51 -4.47 -47.42
CA ILE A 111 1.15 -4.57 -46.86
C ILE A 111 0.34 -3.40 -47.45
N ASN A 112 -0.88 -3.68 -47.88
CA ASN A 112 -1.75 -2.66 -48.46
C ASN A 112 -2.02 -1.54 -47.44
N ALA A 113 -1.96 -0.30 -47.91
CA ALA A 113 -2.30 0.87 -47.09
C ALA A 113 -3.78 0.81 -46.68
N VAL A 114 -4.03 1.06 -45.39
CA VAL A 114 -5.38 1.18 -44.82
C VAL A 114 -5.63 2.64 -44.49
N THR A 115 -6.87 3.11 -44.66
CA THR A 115 -7.24 4.49 -44.35
C THR A 115 -7.17 4.72 -42.83
N PRO A 116 -6.38 5.71 -42.34
CA PRO A 116 -6.28 5.97 -40.91
C PRO A 116 -7.58 6.60 -40.38
N ILE A 117 -7.95 6.22 -39.17
CA ILE A 117 -9.04 6.86 -38.42
C ILE A 117 -8.45 8.00 -37.60
N PRO A 118 -9.13 9.16 -37.48
CA PRO A 118 -8.68 10.25 -36.61
C PRO A 118 -8.48 9.82 -35.16
N THR A 119 -7.48 10.39 -34.49
CA THR A 119 -7.23 10.15 -33.06
C THR A 119 -8.41 10.63 -32.22
N MET A 120 -9.01 9.72 -31.47
CA MET A 120 -10.14 9.98 -30.59
C MET A 120 -9.88 9.36 -29.23
N TYR A 121 -10.06 10.13 -28.16
CA TYR A 121 -10.07 9.62 -26.81
C TYR A 121 -11.44 9.04 -26.47
N THR A 122 -11.46 8.06 -25.57
CA THR A 122 -12.70 7.43 -25.10
C THR A 122 -13.34 8.28 -24.01
N TRP A 123 -14.62 8.59 -24.18
CA TRP A 123 -15.42 9.34 -23.20
C TRP A 123 -16.63 8.50 -22.77
N ALA A 124 -17.00 8.56 -21.50
CA ALA A 124 -18.24 7.97 -21.02
C ALA A 124 -19.43 8.89 -21.36
N PRO A 125 -20.52 8.38 -21.96
CA PRO A 125 -21.69 9.20 -22.25
C PRO A 125 -22.41 9.57 -20.95
N ILE A 126 -22.78 10.84 -20.79
CA ILE A 126 -23.54 11.33 -19.62
C ILE A 126 -24.87 11.93 -20.05
N GLN A 127 -25.93 11.66 -19.28
CA GLN A 127 -27.27 12.23 -19.50
C GLN A 127 -27.46 13.55 -18.75
N GLN A 128 -26.71 13.76 -17.68
CA GLN A 128 -26.70 14.97 -16.85
C GLN A 128 -25.29 15.23 -16.33
N ASN A 129 -25.03 16.47 -15.91
CA ASN A 129 -23.72 16.85 -15.39
C ASN A 129 -23.45 16.18 -14.04
N PHE A 130 -22.21 15.72 -13.85
CA PHE A 130 -21.70 15.22 -12.58
C PHE A 130 -20.78 16.26 -11.96
N MET A 131 -20.96 16.50 -10.66
CA MET A 131 -19.99 17.24 -9.87
C MET A 131 -18.82 16.31 -9.56
N VAL A 132 -17.60 16.78 -9.81
CA VAL A 132 -16.36 16.02 -9.59
C VAL A 132 -15.51 16.80 -8.60
N GLU A 133 -14.92 16.10 -7.63
CA GLU A 133 -13.99 16.69 -6.67
C GLU A 133 -12.66 17.03 -7.35
N ASP A 134 -11.97 18.06 -6.84
CA ASP A 134 -10.67 18.46 -7.37
C ASP A 134 -9.63 17.37 -7.17
N GLU A 135 -8.86 17.08 -8.22
CA GLU A 135 -7.74 16.15 -8.16
C GLU A 135 -6.58 16.80 -7.41
N THR A 136 -6.26 16.28 -6.21
CA THR A 136 -5.21 16.85 -5.33
C THR A 136 -3.86 16.13 -5.42
N VAL A 137 -3.81 15.01 -6.16
CA VAL A 137 -2.62 14.17 -6.36
C VAL A 137 -2.56 13.80 -7.82
N LEU A 138 -1.39 13.98 -8.44
CA LEU A 138 -1.19 13.61 -9.83
C LEU A 138 -1.02 12.09 -9.96
N HIS A 139 -1.94 11.42 -10.65
CA HIS A 139 -1.90 9.97 -10.82
C HIS A 139 -1.01 9.48 -11.96
N ASN A 140 -0.88 10.27 -13.03
CA ASN A 140 -0.10 9.93 -14.22
C ASN A 140 0.66 11.15 -14.72
N ILE A 141 1.92 10.98 -15.13
CA ILE A 141 2.68 11.98 -15.86
C ILE A 141 2.50 11.67 -17.36
N PRO A 142 1.91 12.59 -18.16
CA PRO A 142 1.72 12.36 -19.58
C PRO A 142 3.05 12.14 -20.30
N TYR A 143 3.15 11.06 -21.09
CA TYR A 143 4.29 10.87 -21.98
C TYR A 143 4.11 11.71 -23.24
N MET A 144 5.03 12.65 -23.46
CA MET A 144 4.99 13.59 -24.58
C MET A 144 6.01 13.29 -25.69
N GLY A 145 6.75 12.18 -25.57
CA GLY A 145 7.85 11.84 -26.47
C GLY A 145 9.20 12.26 -25.91
N ASP A 146 10.21 11.40 -26.09
CA ASP A 146 11.56 11.62 -25.55
C ASP A 146 12.19 12.91 -26.09
N GLU A 147 11.94 13.22 -27.36
CA GLU A 147 12.45 14.44 -28.02
C GLU A 147 11.95 15.74 -27.35
N ILE A 148 10.75 15.72 -26.76
CA ILE A 148 10.16 16.87 -26.07
C ILE A 148 10.63 16.93 -24.61
N LEU A 149 10.79 15.77 -23.98
CA LEU A 149 11.26 15.66 -22.59
C LEU A 149 12.72 16.12 -22.44
N ASP A 150 13.58 15.83 -23.43
CA ASP A 150 14.98 16.25 -23.41
C ASP A 150 15.16 17.77 -23.69
N GLY A 151 14.15 18.40 -24.31
CA GLY A 151 14.18 19.82 -24.69
C GLY A 151 13.64 20.77 -23.62
N ASP A 152 12.64 20.34 -22.84
CA ASP A 152 11.98 21.19 -21.84
C ASP A 152 11.58 20.42 -20.57
N GLY A 153 12.56 20.16 -19.71
CA GLY A 153 12.33 19.58 -18.38
C GLY A 153 11.54 20.51 -17.43
N THR A 154 11.40 21.80 -17.75
CA THR A 154 10.73 22.76 -16.87
C THR A 154 9.21 22.58 -16.84
N PHE A 155 8.62 22.10 -17.94
CA PHE A 155 7.19 21.77 -18.01
C PHE A 155 6.79 20.70 -16.98
N ILE A 156 7.61 19.65 -16.84
CA ILE A 156 7.33 18.55 -15.91
C ILE A 156 7.47 19.04 -14.46
N GLU A 157 8.48 19.86 -14.17
CA GLU A 157 8.64 20.47 -12.86
C GLU A 157 7.46 21.39 -12.49
N GLU A 158 6.98 22.20 -13.42
CA GLU A 158 5.80 23.05 -13.23
C GLU A 158 4.53 22.23 -13.00
N LEU A 159 4.33 21.16 -13.79
CA LEU A 159 3.21 20.25 -13.62
C LEU A 159 3.21 19.62 -12.23
N ILE A 160 4.36 19.11 -11.78
CA ILE A 160 4.49 18.51 -10.44
C ILE A 160 4.24 19.55 -9.34
N LYS A 161 4.71 20.79 -9.53
CA LYS A 161 4.51 21.89 -8.59
C LYS A 161 3.04 22.26 -8.43
N ASN A 162 2.24 22.19 -9.50
CA ASN A 162 0.79 22.46 -9.45
C ASN A 162 0.03 21.48 -8.54
N TYR A 163 0.60 20.29 -8.30
CA TYR A 163 0.06 19.28 -7.38
C TYR A 163 0.80 19.25 -6.04
N ASP A 164 1.47 20.34 -5.63
CA ASP A 164 2.31 20.42 -4.42
C ASP A 164 3.41 19.34 -4.34
N GLY A 165 3.88 18.82 -5.48
CA GLY A 165 4.80 17.67 -5.52
C GLY A 165 4.15 16.33 -5.19
N LYS A 166 2.82 16.25 -5.07
CA LYS A 166 2.11 14.99 -4.75
C LYS A 166 1.90 14.18 -6.01
N VAL A 167 2.84 13.29 -6.32
CA VAL A 167 2.72 12.31 -7.40
C VAL A 167 2.44 10.91 -6.83
N HIS A 168 1.55 10.16 -7.47
CA HIS A 168 1.26 8.78 -7.10
C HIS A 168 2.54 7.93 -7.19
N GLY A 169 2.83 7.15 -6.14
CA GLY A 169 3.99 6.24 -6.09
C GLY A 169 5.20 6.74 -5.30
N GLU A 170 5.27 8.03 -4.92
CA GLU A 170 6.45 8.59 -4.23
C GLU A 170 6.46 8.37 -2.70
N ARG A 171 5.42 7.76 -2.13
CA ARG A 171 5.38 7.45 -0.69
C ARG A 171 5.88 6.05 -0.40
N GLU A 172 7.16 5.95 -0.03
CA GLU A 172 7.71 4.86 0.80
C GLU A 172 7.18 4.91 2.26
N ALA A 173 5.99 5.49 2.51
CA ALA A 173 5.47 5.73 3.85
C ALA A 173 4.75 4.50 4.42
N GLY A 174 5.52 3.65 5.09
CA GLY A 174 5.11 3.02 6.35
C GLY A 174 4.19 1.80 6.20
N PHE A 175 4.82 0.63 6.14
CA PHE A 175 4.32 -0.75 6.14
C PHE A 175 3.33 -1.14 7.28
N ILE A 176 2.69 -0.22 8.00
CA ILE A 176 1.60 -0.58 8.89
C ILE A 176 0.31 -0.64 8.06
N ASP A 177 -0.01 -1.84 7.60
CA ASP A 177 -1.35 -2.15 7.12
C ASP A 177 -2.31 -2.22 8.32
N ASP A 178 -3.61 -2.14 8.05
CA ASP A 178 -4.63 -2.13 9.11
C ASP A 178 -4.58 -3.43 9.94
N SER A 179 -4.15 -4.54 9.31
CA SER A 179 -3.96 -5.83 9.97
C SER A 179 -2.82 -5.81 11.01
N ILE A 180 -1.65 -5.24 10.69
CA ILE A 180 -0.53 -5.09 11.63
C ILE A 180 -0.89 -4.05 12.68
N PHE A 181 -1.62 -2.99 12.33
CA PHE A 181 -2.07 -1.97 13.27
C PHE A 181 -2.94 -2.57 14.39
N VAL A 182 -3.97 -3.34 14.03
CA VAL A 182 -4.86 -4.00 15.00
C VAL A 182 -4.09 -5.01 15.87
N GLU A 183 -3.19 -5.80 15.28
CA GLU A 183 -2.35 -6.74 16.05
C GLU A 183 -1.39 -6.03 17.00
N LEU A 184 -0.83 -4.89 16.60
CA LEU A 184 0.06 -4.09 17.43
C LEU A 184 -0.68 -3.50 18.63
N VAL A 185 -1.87 -2.93 18.42
CA VAL A 185 -2.70 -2.41 19.51
C VAL A 185 -3.07 -3.54 20.48
N ASN A 186 -3.50 -4.69 19.97
CA ASN A 186 -3.82 -5.87 20.79
C ASN A 186 -2.61 -6.39 21.58
N ALA A 187 -1.42 -6.42 20.98
CA ALA A 187 -0.19 -6.81 21.66
C ALA A 187 0.16 -5.83 22.81
N LEU A 188 -0.08 -4.53 22.62
CA LEU A 188 0.19 -3.51 23.63
C LEU A 188 -0.81 -3.52 24.80
N VAL A 189 -2.05 -3.94 24.57
CA VAL A 189 -3.03 -4.18 25.66
C VAL A 189 -2.54 -5.24 26.64
N HIS A 190 -1.80 -6.26 26.19
CA HIS A 190 -1.22 -7.25 27.10
C HIS A 190 -0.21 -6.63 28.07
N PHE A 191 0.56 -5.63 27.65
CA PHE A 191 1.47 -4.90 28.53
C PHE A 191 0.73 -3.96 29.48
N GLN A 192 -0.40 -3.39 29.06
CA GLN A 192 -1.26 -2.57 29.92
C GLN A 192 -1.81 -3.41 31.10
N VAL A 193 -2.33 -4.61 30.82
CA VAL A 193 -2.85 -5.50 31.87
C VAL A 193 -1.73 -5.91 32.83
N LYS A 194 -0.55 -6.23 32.29
CA LYS A 194 0.62 -6.59 33.11
C LYS A 194 1.09 -5.47 34.04
N ASP A 195 1.17 -4.23 33.55
CA ASP A 195 1.53 -3.07 34.38
C ASP A 195 0.49 -2.82 35.49
N GLN A 196 -0.79 -3.10 35.24
CA GLN A 196 -1.85 -2.97 36.24
C GLN A 196 -1.73 -4.04 37.35
N GLU A 197 -1.48 -5.29 36.98
CA GLU A 197 -1.27 -6.40 37.94
C GLU A 197 -0.02 -6.18 38.82
N GLU A 198 1.08 -5.68 38.25
CA GLU A 198 2.31 -5.36 38.99
C GLU A 198 2.12 -4.18 39.95
N ALA A 199 1.31 -3.18 39.58
CA ALA A 199 0.98 -2.05 40.44
C ALA A 199 0.11 -2.49 41.64
N GLU A 200 -0.89 -3.35 41.42
CA GLU A 200 -1.75 -3.89 42.49
C GLU A 200 -0.95 -4.74 43.49
N ALA A 201 -0.02 -5.59 43.00
CA ALA A 201 0.85 -6.41 43.84
C ALA A 201 1.83 -5.58 44.71
N SER A 202 2.24 -4.40 44.25
CA SER A 202 3.12 -3.50 45.01
C SER A 202 2.40 -2.76 46.16
N SER A 203 1.08 -2.63 46.07
CA SER A 203 0.25 -1.88 47.03
C SER A 203 -0.22 -2.69 48.24
N ASP A 204 -0.09 -4.02 48.21
CA ASP A 204 -0.60 -4.94 49.24
C ASP A 204 0.44 -5.31 50.33
N SER A 205 1.58 -4.60 50.37
CA SER A 205 2.68 -4.87 51.33
C SER A 205 2.53 -4.16 52.69
N ALA A 206 1.37 -3.56 52.99
CA ALA A 206 1.13 -2.86 54.25
C ALA A 206 -0.27 -3.11 54.85
N LYS A 207 -0.61 -4.36 55.16
CA LYS A 207 -1.42 -4.81 56.32
C LYS A 207 -1.84 -6.28 56.17
N ALA A 208 -1.39 -7.17 57.05
CA ALA A 208 -2.27 -8.03 57.87
C ALA A 208 -1.53 -9.16 58.63
N VAL A 209 -2.04 -9.36 59.84
CA VAL A 209 -1.77 -10.37 60.89
C VAL A 209 -2.36 -11.75 60.47
N PRO A 210 -1.87 -12.92 60.96
CA PRO A 210 -2.18 -14.23 60.38
C PRO A 210 -3.44 -14.91 60.97
N GLY A 211 -4.20 -15.63 60.13
CA GLY A 211 -5.30 -16.55 60.50
C GLY A 211 -5.99 -17.16 59.27
N PRO A 212 -6.56 -18.39 59.33
CA PRO A 212 -6.15 -19.48 58.43
C PRO A 212 -7.05 -19.79 57.20
N SER A 213 -6.36 -20.33 56.20
CA SER A 213 -6.70 -21.12 54.99
C SER A 213 -8.07 -21.81 54.83
N THR A 214 -8.66 -21.71 53.63
CA THR A 214 -9.03 -22.81 52.65
C THR A 214 -9.98 -22.27 51.54
N PRO A 215 -10.21 -22.96 50.39
CA PRO A 215 -9.28 -23.18 49.28
C PRO A 215 -9.83 -22.66 47.92
N GLN A 216 -8.94 -22.68 46.93
CA GLN A 216 -9.09 -22.37 45.51
C GLN A 216 -10.46 -22.69 44.86
N LYS A 217 -10.97 -21.75 44.07
CA LYS A 217 -11.84 -22.03 42.93
C LYS A 217 -11.30 -21.32 41.69
N SER A 218 -10.61 -22.13 40.87
CA SER A 218 -10.32 -21.85 39.48
C SER A 218 -11.62 -21.59 38.72
N THR A 219 -11.77 -20.39 38.18
CA THR A 219 -12.78 -20.11 37.17
C THR A 219 -12.07 -19.50 35.96
N ASN A 220 -12.04 -20.30 34.88
CA ASN A 220 -11.64 -19.89 33.55
C ASN A 220 -12.44 -18.64 33.15
N LYS A 221 -11.80 -17.47 33.16
CA LYS A 221 -12.29 -16.27 32.47
C LYS A 221 -11.65 -16.21 31.09
N THR A 222 -12.40 -16.64 30.09
CA THR A 222 -12.24 -16.17 28.71
C THR A 222 -12.17 -14.64 28.72
N SER A 223 -11.05 -14.11 28.28
CA SER A 223 -10.59 -12.74 28.48
C SER A 223 -11.45 -11.67 27.80
N ASP A 224 -12.25 -10.94 28.58
CA ASP A 224 -12.66 -9.57 28.22
C ASP A 224 -11.41 -8.68 28.32
N LYS A 225 -10.66 -8.55 27.22
CA LYS A 225 -9.51 -7.65 27.19
C LYS A 225 -10.02 -6.21 27.35
N PRO A 226 -9.45 -5.41 28.27
CA PRO A 226 -9.88 -4.02 28.45
C PRO A 226 -9.60 -3.23 27.16
N PHE A 227 -10.46 -2.24 26.88
CA PHE A 227 -10.25 -1.35 25.75
C PHE A 227 -8.87 -0.68 25.85
N PRO A 228 -8.13 -0.51 24.74
CA PRO A 228 -6.78 0.03 24.78
C PRO A 228 -6.72 1.42 25.43
N ALA A 229 -5.81 1.61 26.37
CA ALA A 229 -5.63 2.88 27.05
C ALA A 229 -5.13 3.98 26.08
N PRO A 230 -5.48 5.26 26.31
CA PRO A 230 -5.03 6.38 25.47
C PRO A 230 -3.51 6.46 25.29
N VAL A 231 -2.74 6.00 26.30
CA VAL A 231 -1.28 5.94 26.25
C VAL A 231 -0.75 5.07 25.09
N ILE A 232 -1.48 4.03 24.69
CA ILE A 232 -1.12 3.14 23.57
C ILE A 232 -1.18 3.92 22.25
N PHE A 233 -2.28 4.61 21.99
CA PHE A 233 -2.46 5.42 20.77
C PHE A 233 -1.49 6.60 20.71
N GLN A 234 -1.22 7.23 21.87
CA GLN A 234 -0.19 8.27 21.98
C GLN A 234 1.22 7.72 21.66
N ALA A 235 1.54 6.52 22.14
CA ALA A 235 2.84 5.89 21.89
C ALA A 235 3.02 5.47 20.42
N ILE A 236 1.95 4.96 19.79
CA ILE A 236 1.95 4.61 18.36
C ILE A 236 2.07 5.85 17.50
N SER A 237 1.26 6.89 17.72
CA SER A 237 1.34 8.17 16.97
C SER A 237 2.71 8.83 17.12
N ALA A 238 3.35 8.72 18.30
CA ALA A 238 4.71 9.22 18.49
C ALA A 238 5.79 8.43 17.76
N MET A 239 5.53 7.17 17.39
CA MET A 239 6.44 6.31 16.60
C MET A 239 6.16 6.39 15.10
N PHE A 240 4.91 6.69 14.73
CA PHE A 240 4.42 6.80 13.35
C PHE A 240 3.64 8.12 13.17
N PRO A 241 4.35 9.27 13.08
CA PRO A 241 3.69 10.58 12.99
C PRO A 241 2.87 10.75 11.70
N ASP A 242 3.21 9.99 10.67
CA ASP A 242 2.57 9.93 9.35
C ASP A 242 1.20 9.23 9.36
N LYS A 243 0.88 8.46 10.42
CA LYS A 243 -0.35 7.66 10.51
C LYS A 243 -1.51 8.36 11.20
N GLY A 244 -1.31 9.59 11.66
CA GLY A 244 -2.36 10.43 12.24
C GLY A 244 -2.21 10.66 13.74
N LYS A 245 -3.10 11.49 14.26
CA LYS A 245 -3.14 11.85 15.69
C LYS A 245 -3.66 10.67 16.53
N PRO A 246 -3.39 10.65 17.85
CA PRO A 246 -3.84 9.56 18.73
C PRO A 246 -5.36 9.31 18.69
N GLU A 247 -6.17 10.35 18.55
CA GLU A 247 -7.64 10.22 18.48
C GLU A 247 -8.10 9.62 17.14
N GLU A 248 -7.46 10.00 16.03
CA GLU A 248 -7.72 9.43 14.70
C GLU A 248 -7.37 7.93 14.68
N LEU A 249 -6.23 7.54 15.28
CA LEU A 249 -5.85 6.13 15.42
C LEU A 249 -6.82 5.34 16.31
N ARG A 250 -7.40 5.99 17.33
CA ARG A 250 -8.38 5.35 18.22
C ARG A 250 -9.73 5.17 17.54
N GLU A 251 -10.15 6.12 16.72
CA GLU A 251 -11.34 6.00 15.88
C GLU A 251 -11.15 4.91 14.82
N LYS A 252 -10.01 4.93 14.13
CA LYS A 252 -9.62 3.88 13.17
C LYS A 252 -9.54 2.47 13.77
N TYR A 253 -9.26 2.34 15.07
CA TYR A 253 -9.28 1.04 15.76
C TYR A 253 -10.71 0.57 16.13
N ARG A 254 -11.67 1.48 16.18
CA ARG A 254 -13.09 1.18 16.46
C ARG A 254 -13.87 0.80 15.19
N GLU A 255 -13.49 1.39 14.06
CA GLU A 255 -13.95 1.00 12.72
C GLU A 255 -13.53 -0.43 12.38
#